data_AF-A0A8T4EY05-F1
#
_entry.id   AF-A0A8T4EY05-F1
#
_cell.length_a   1.000
_cell.length_b   1.000
_cell.length_c   1.000
_cell.angle_alpha   90.00
_cell.angle_beta   90.00
_cell.angle_gamma   90.00
#
_symmetry.space_group_name_H-M   'P 1'
#
loop_
_entity.id
_entity.type
_entity.pdbx_description
1 polymer ?
#
loop_
_entity_poly.entity_id
_entity_poly.type
_entity_poly.pdbx_seq_one_letter_code
_entity_poly.pdbx_strand_id
1 'polypeptide(L)'
;MAQKEAVKKCEKALKELTGKKHVLFVQRGNVAIRQALRLAKRLGYKRVLIQDQGGWMTYKHFCKKEKLPCIELKTSFGLLDPSELDDYLDSALLINSMPGYAALQDMKAIMRACKERNMLVINDASGSIGTPQAEKGDIILASFAKDKPVNILGHGGFVASDNPEFIRIMKKGAPPFDIDFPELLKRLGGLRKRLDHYRVIRSRVLDDLKDYDIIHRNRQGINVIARFYSEMERERLINYCSQENLEFTVCPRDIRVKVDAISFEIKRK
;
A
#
# COMPACT_ATOMS: atom_id res chain seq x y z
N MET A 1 -26.19 -14.90 -13.30
CA MET A 1 -25.44 -16.01 -12.66
C MET A 1 -23.93 -15.78 -12.70
N ALA A 2 -23.35 -15.34 -13.83
CA ALA A 2 -21.93 -15.02 -13.97
C ALA A 2 -21.36 -14.04 -12.91
N GLN A 3 -22.08 -12.97 -12.57
CA GLN A 3 -21.61 -11.98 -11.57
C GLN A 3 -21.42 -12.59 -10.17
N LYS A 4 -22.37 -13.41 -9.70
CA LYS A 4 -22.29 -14.06 -8.38
C LYS A 4 -21.13 -15.05 -8.31
N GLU A 5 -20.83 -15.72 -9.41
CA GLU A 5 -19.69 -16.62 -9.51
C GLU A 5 -18.35 -15.86 -9.53
N ALA A 6 -18.27 -14.77 -10.31
CA ALA A 6 -17.10 -13.90 -10.37
C ALA A 6 -16.75 -13.31 -8.99
N VAL A 7 -17.75 -12.89 -8.21
CA VAL A 7 -17.57 -12.40 -6.83
C VAL A 7 -16.90 -13.46 -5.97
N LYS A 8 -17.41 -14.71 -5.97
CA LYS A 8 -16.84 -15.80 -5.17
C LYS A 8 -15.40 -16.13 -5.58
N LYS A 9 -15.10 -16.11 -6.88
CA LYS A 9 -13.75 -16.33 -7.41
C LYS A 9 -12.78 -15.21 -7.02
N CYS A 10 -13.22 -13.94 -7.10
CA CYS A 10 -12.44 -12.80 -6.62
C CYS A 10 -12.17 -12.89 -5.12
N GLU A 11 -13.19 -13.24 -4.33
CA GLU A 11 -13.06 -13.43 -2.88
C GLU A 11 -12.01 -14.51 -2.59
N LYS A 12 -12.09 -15.67 -3.25
CA LYS A 12 -11.10 -16.75 -3.11
C LYS A 12 -9.69 -16.28 -3.44
N ALA A 13 -9.50 -15.61 -4.58
CA ALA A 13 -8.20 -15.11 -4.99
C ALA A 13 -7.62 -14.09 -3.98
N LEU A 14 -8.44 -13.20 -3.44
CA LEU A 14 -8.00 -12.24 -2.42
C LEU A 14 -7.66 -12.92 -1.09
N LYS A 15 -8.39 -13.96 -0.68
CA LYS A 15 -8.03 -14.78 0.50
C LYS A 15 -6.66 -15.43 0.33
N GLU A 16 -6.38 -15.98 -0.84
CA GLU A 16 -5.08 -16.58 -1.18
C GLU A 16 -3.96 -15.52 -1.17
N LEU A 17 -4.16 -14.37 -1.82
CA LEU A 17 -3.17 -13.30 -1.91
C LEU A 17 -2.86 -12.60 -0.57
N THR A 18 -3.74 -12.72 0.41
CA THR A 18 -3.62 -12.06 1.72
C THR A 18 -3.44 -13.04 2.87
N GLY A 19 -3.57 -14.34 2.62
CA GLY A 19 -3.58 -15.36 3.67
C GLY A 19 -4.74 -15.21 4.67
N LYS A 20 -5.80 -14.45 4.36
CA LYS A 20 -6.91 -14.16 5.29
C LYS A 20 -8.15 -14.98 5.01
N LYS A 21 -8.94 -15.26 6.05
CA LYS A 21 -10.17 -16.07 5.95
C LYS A 21 -11.38 -15.32 5.41
N HIS A 22 -11.46 -14.01 5.65
CA HIS A 22 -12.64 -13.21 5.33
C HIS A 22 -12.27 -11.98 4.51
N VAL A 23 -13.07 -11.66 3.51
CA VAL A 23 -12.89 -10.49 2.63
C VAL A 23 -14.19 -9.69 2.57
N LEU A 24 -14.06 -8.37 2.60
CA LEU A 24 -15.11 -7.39 2.39
C LEU A 24 -14.72 -6.52 1.21
N PHE A 25 -15.49 -6.57 0.13
CA PHE A 25 -15.38 -5.60 -0.94
C PHE A 25 -15.93 -4.24 -0.51
N VAL A 26 -15.26 -3.17 -0.94
CA VAL A 26 -15.65 -1.79 -0.67
C VAL A 26 -15.53 -0.94 -1.93
N GLN A 27 -16.23 0.21 -1.94
CA GLN A 27 -16.26 1.09 -3.11
C GLN A 27 -14.88 1.60 -3.55
N ARG A 28 -13.94 1.82 -2.60
CA ARG A 28 -12.59 2.33 -2.88
C ARG A 28 -11.65 2.15 -1.69
N GLY A 29 -10.34 2.21 -1.89
CA GLY A 29 -9.35 2.09 -0.80
C GLY A 29 -9.55 3.09 0.34
N ASN A 30 -9.95 4.32 0.06
CA ASN A 30 -10.27 5.32 1.09
C ASN A 30 -11.43 4.89 2.01
N VAL A 31 -12.40 4.13 1.50
CA VAL A 31 -13.48 3.56 2.32
C VAL A 31 -12.92 2.48 3.24
N ALA A 32 -12.06 1.59 2.72
CA ALA A 32 -11.40 0.57 3.53
C ALA A 32 -10.60 1.18 4.69
N ILE A 33 -9.75 2.18 4.41
CA ILE A 33 -8.96 2.90 5.43
C ILE A 33 -9.89 3.46 6.51
N ARG A 34 -10.94 4.16 6.09
CA ARG A 34 -11.89 4.77 7.03
C ARG A 34 -12.62 3.74 7.90
N GLN A 35 -13.01 2.59 7.34
CA GLN A 35 -13.64 1.52 8.12
C GLN A 35 -12.67 0.88 9.11
N ALA A 36 -11.41 0.66 8.71
CA ALA A 36 -10.39 0.11 9.60
C ALA A 36 -10.11 1.06 10.79
N LEU A 37 -10.02 2.38 10.55
CA LEU A 37 -9.87 3.38 11.61
C LEU A 37 -11.09 3.41 12.56
N ARG A 38 -12.31 3.33 12.03
CA ARG A 38 -13.52 3.23 12.85
C ARG A 38 -13.56 1.98 13.70
N LEU A 39 -13.11 0.86 13.14
CA LEU A 39 -12.97 -0.39 13.89
C LEU A 39 -11.94 -0.23 15.01
N ALA A 40 -10.75 0.30 14.73
CA ALA A 40 -9.74 0.58 15.74
C ALA A 40 -10.30 1.42 16.90
N LYS A 41 -11.02 2.50 16.59
CA LYS A 41 -11.71 3.32 17.60
C LYS A 41 -12.71 2.51 18.44
N ARG A 42 -13.53 1.67 17.80
CA ARG A 42 -14.53 0.83 18.47
C ARG A 42 -13.91 -0.24 19.36
N LEU A 43 -12.73 -0.72 19.00
CA LEU A 43 -11.94 -1.67 19.79
C LEU A 43 -11.20 -1.00 20.96
N GLY A 44 -11.29 0.33 21.11
CA GLY A 44 -10.71 1.07 22.23
C GLY A 44 -9.29 1.59 22.00
N TYR A 45 -8.72 1.44 20.80
CA TYR A 45 -7.40 2.00 20.48
C TYR A 45 -7.43 3.52 20.58
N LYS A 46 -6.50 4.08 21.37
CA LYS A 46 -6.50 5.51 21.74
C LYS A 46 -5.89 6.41 20.69
N ARG A 47 -5.05 5.85 19.81
CA ARG A 47 -4.31 6.59 18.78
C ARG A 47 -3.98 5.68 17.60
N VAL A 48 -3.61 6.32 16.49
CA VAL A 48 -3.16 5.66 15.27
C VAL A 48 -1.77 6.17 14.93
N LEU A 49 -0.84 5.23 14.75
CA LEU A 49 0.50 5.51 14.25
C LEU A 49 0.52 5.35 12.73
N ILE A 50 1.17 6.27 12.03
CA ILE A 50 1.33 6.25 10.58
C ILE A 50 2.77 6.58 10.20
N GLN A 51 3.20 6.18 9.01
CA GLN A 51 4.49 6.62 8.47
C GLN A 51 4.46 8.13 8.18
N ASP A 52 5.53 8.85 8.50
CA ASP A 52 5.72 10.27 8.15
C ASP A 52 5.83 10.53 6.64
N GLN A 53 6.16 9.53 5.84
CA GLN A 53 6.21 9.54 4.38
C GLN A 53 6.00 8.13 3.79
N GLY A 54 5.73 8.03 2.49
CA GLY A 54 5.50 6.78 1.76
C GLY A 54 4.11 6.15 1.98
N GLY A 55 3.40 6.55 3.04
CA GLY A 55 2.00 6.23 3.28
C GLY A 55 1.03 6.96 2.34
N TRP A 56 -0.25 6.59 2.36
CA TRP A 56 -1.26 7.25 1.52
C TRP A 56 -1.72 8.59 2.13
N MET A 57 -1.91 9.60 1.28
CA MET A 57 -2.16 10.99 1.72
C MET A 57 -3.40 11.19 2.61
N THR A 58 -4.38 10.29 2.53
CA THR A 58 -5.63 10.41 3.29
C THR A 58 -5.57 9.81 4.70
N TYR A 59 -4.45 9.17 5.09
CA TYR A 59 -4.32 8.58 6.43
C TYR A 59 -4.56 9.62 7.54
N LYS A 60 -3.79 10.71 7.51
CA LYS A 60 -3.90 11.81 8.47
C LYS A 60 -5.29 12.47 8.44
N HIS A 61 -5.82 12.68 7.23
CA HIS A 61 -7.16 13.24 7.03
C HIS A 61 -8.24 12.38 7.69
N PHE A 62 -8.20 11.05 7.50
CA PHE A 62 -9.22 10.17 8.08
C PHE A 62 -9.04 9.96 9.58
N CYS A 63 -7.83 9.97 10.12
CA CYS A 63 -7.63 9.97 11.57
C CYS A 63 -8.29 11.19 12.21
N LYS A 64 -8.06 12.39 11.64
CA LYS A 64 -8.74 13.64 12.07
C LYS A 64 -10.25 13.52 11.97
N LYS A 65 -10.76 13.02 10.84
CA LYS A 65 -12.21 12.87 10.59
C LYS A 65 -12.89 11.93 11.60
N GLU A 66 -12.22 10.84 11.97
CA GLU A 66 -12.74 9.89 12.95
C GLU A 66 -12.41 10.27 14.40
N LYS A 67 -11.81 11.45 14.62
CA LYS A 67 -11.38 11.95 15.95
C LYS A 67 -10.49 10.94 16.67
N LEU A 68 -9.53 10.38 15.94
CA LEU A 68 -8.47 9.52 16.48
C LEU A 68 -7.15 10.31 16.44
N PRO A 69 -6.48 10.52 17.59
CA PRO A 69 -5.13 11.05 17.63
C PRO A 69 -4.22 10.30 16.65
N CYS A 70 -3.47 11.04 15.84
CA CYS A 70 -2.63 10.49 14.80
C CYS A 70 -1.19 10.92 15.02
N ILE A 71 -0.28 9.96 15.10
CA ILE A 71 1.15 10.21 15.32
C ILE A 71 1.90 9.73 14.08
N GLU A 72 2.70 10.62 13.51
CA GLU A 72 3.60 10.30 12.41
C GLU A 72 4.90 9.75 13.01
N LEU A 73 5.22 8.51 12.67
CA LEU A 73 6.47 7.84 13.03
C LEU A 73 7.54 8.20 12.03
N LYS A 74 8.75 8.45 12.51
CA LYS A 74 9.89 8.73 11.66
C LYS A 74 10.21 7.49 10.82
N THR A 75 10.54 7.70 9.55
CA THR A 75 10.93 6.60 8.65
C THR A 75 12.20 6.90 7.89
N SER A 76 12.88 5.84 7.48
CA SER A 76 13.96 5.92 6.49
C SER A 76 13.35 5.81 5.09
N PHE A 77 13.04 6.97 4.50
CA PHE A 77 12.38 7.07 3.19
C PHE A 77 11.13 6.18 3.07
N GLY A 78 10.28 6.22 4.10
CA GLY A 78 9.05 5.45 4.21
C GLY A 78 9.21 4.08 4.89
N LEU A 79 10.41 3.51 5.00
CA LEU A 79 10.61 2.27 5.75
C LEU A 79 10.61 2.53 7.26
N LEU A 80 9.80 1.75 7.99
CA LEU A 80 9.60 1.92 9.43
C LEU A 80 10.58 0.99 10.15
N ASP A 81 11.39 1.55 11.05
CA ASP A 81 12.17 0.75 11.99
C ASP A 81 11.25 0.29 13.13
N PRO A 82 11.19 -1.02 13.46
CA PRO A 82 10.36 -1.50 14.57
C PRO A 82 10.65 -0.84 15.92
N SER A 83 11.86 -0.32 16.16
CA SER A 83 12.21 0.40 17.40
C SER A 83 11.43 1.71 17.57
N GLU A 84 10.95 2.32 16.49
CA GLU A 84 10.07 3.50 16.55
C GLU A 84 8.70 3.19 17.19
N LEU A 85 8.42 1.92 17.48
CA LEU A 85 7.20 1.47 18.17
C LEU A 85 7.39 1.32 19.68
N ASP A 86 8.61 1.44 20.21
CA ASP A 86 8.94 1.10 21.61
C ASP A 86 8.15 1.93 22.63
N ASP A 87 7.91 3.21 22.33
CA ASP A 87 7.21 4.14 23.23
C ASP A 87 5.67 4.09 23.10
N TYR A 88 5.14 3.16 22.30
CA TYR A 88 3.72 3.12 21.96
C TYR A 88 3.05 1.81 22.41
N LEU A 89 2.08 1.95 23.30
CA LEU A 89 1.19 0.87 23.74
C LEU A 89 -0.25 1.12 23.26
N ASP A 90 -1.04 0.06 23.16
CA ASP A 90 -2.49 0.11 22.87
C ASP A 90 -2.86 1.04 21.71
N SER A 91 -2.06 0.97 20.65
CA SER A 91 -2.14 1.83 19.46
C SER A 91 -2.45 1.01 18.21
N ALA A 92 -3.15 1.58 17.25
CA ALA A 92 -3.28 0.97 15.94
C ALA A 92 -2.18 1.48 15.02
N LEU A 93 -1.48 0.60 14.31
CA LEU A 93 -0.51 0.95 13.28
C LEU A 93 -1.18 0.88 11.90
N LEU A 94 -1.30 2.00 11.20
CA LEU A 94 -1.70 2.05 9.79
C LEU A 94 -0.46 2.26 8.92
N ILE A 95 -0.08 1.21 8.20
CA ILE A 95 1.19 1.14 7.48
C ILE A 95 0.98 0.72 6.03
N ASN A 96 1.66 1.39 5.11
CA ASN A 96 1.83 0.93 3.74
C ASN A 96 3.02 -0.04 3.71
N SER A 97 2.77 -1.29 3.32
CA SER A 97 3.81 -2.33 3.26
C SER A 97 4.74 -2.22 2.05
N MET A 98 4.46 -1.30 1.11
CA MET A 98 5.37 -0.90 0.05
C MET A 98 5.36 0.64 -0.12
N PRO A 99 5.95 1.41 0.82
CA PRO A 99 5.97 2.87 0.77
C PRO A 99 6.47 3.40 -0.57
N GLY A 100 5.73 4.34 -1.14
CA GLY A 100 6.03 4.92 -2.45
C GLY A 100 6.14 3.93 -3.61
N TYR A 101 5.69 2.68 -3.42
CA TYR A 101 5.91 1.55 -4.34
C TYR A 101 7.40 1.18 -4.53
N ALA A 102 8.32 1.72 -3.74
CA ALA A 102 9.76 1.65 -4.00
C ALA A 102 10.47 0.55 -3.23
N ALA A 103 9.96 0.19 -2.05
CA ALA A 103 10.59 -0.79 -1.17
C ALA A 103 9.55 -1.53 -0.32
N LEU A 104 9.71 -2.85 -0.16
CA LEU A 104 8.92 -3.65 0.77
C LEU A 104 9.38 -3.44 2.21
N GLN A 105 8.42 -3.27 3.12
CA GLN A 105 8.65 -3.30 4.57
C GLN A 105 9.02 -4.70 5.06
N ASP A 106 9.81 -4.79 6.13
CA ASP A 106 9.90 -6.05 6.90
C ASP A 106 8.66 -6.19 7.81
N MET A 107 7.54 -6.57 7.19
CA MET A 107 6.29 -6.76 7.91
C MET A 107 6.37 -7.89 8.96
N LYS A 108 7.33 -8.83 8.86
CA LYS A 108 7.50 -9.88 9.87
C LYS A 108 8.08 -9.29 11.16
N ALA A 109 9.09 -8.43 11.04
CA ALA A 109 9.64 -7.71 12.19
C ALA A 109 8.61 -6.76 12.81
N ILE A 110 7.89 -6.00 11.98
CA ILE A 110 6.85 -5.06 12.43
C ILE A 110 5.72 -5.77 13.15
N MET A 111 5.20 -6.88 12.62
CA MET A 111 4.15 -7.67 13.28
C MET A 111 4.59 -8.19 14.66
N ARG A 112 5.87 -8.58 14.81
CA ARG A 112 6.40 -9.05 16.10
C ARG A 112 6.41 -7.94 17.13
N ALA A 113 6.97 -6.77 16.78
CA ALA A 113 7.02 -5.60 17.65
C ALA A 113 5.61 -5.14 18.05
N CYS A 114 4.65 -5.14 17.11
CA CYS A 114 3.26 -4.80 17.37
C CYS A 114 2.57 -5.79 18.32
N LYS A 115 2.82 -7.10 18.15
CA LYS A 115 2.22 -8.14 18.99
C LYS A 115 2.65 -8.02 20.45
N GLU A 116 3.92 -7.74 20.70
CA GLU A 116 4.48 -7.54 22.05
C GLU A 116 3.83 -6.34 22.78
N ARG A 117 3.25 -5.39 22.04
CA ARG A 117 2.67 -4.14 22.53
C ARG A 117 1.15 -4.06 22.41
N ASN A 118 0.49 -5.20 22.11
CA ASN A 118 -0.95 -5.28 21.91
C ASN A 118 -1.48 -4.26 20.88
N MET A 119 -0.77 -4.10 19.77
CA MET A 119 -1.15 -3.16 18.71
C MET A 119 -1.98 -3.83 17.61
N LEU A 120 -2.97 -3.11 17.08
CA LEU A 120 -3.70 -3.51 15.88
C LEU A 120 -2.94 -3.09 14.63
N VAL A 121 -2.58 -4.03 13.76
CA VAL A 121 -1.88 -3.74 12.51
C VAL A 121 -2.87 -3.68 11.34
N ILE A 122 -2.97 -2.50 10.75
CA ILE A 122 -3.72 -2.21 9.52
C ILE A 122 -2.70 -2.03 8.38
N ASN A 123 -2.57 -3.05 7.54
CA ASN A 123 -1.67 -3.06 6.39
C ASN A 123 -2.38 -2.57 5.13
N ASP A 124 -2.00 -1.41 4.63
CA ASP A 124 -2.29 -1.00 3.27
C ASP A 124 -1.35 -1.75 2.31
N ALA A 125 -1.89 -2.80 1.70
CA ALA A 125 -1.22 -3.66 0.76
C ALA A 125 -1.45 -3.24 -0.69
N SER A 126 -1.89 -2.00 -0.95
CA SER A 126 -2.19 -1.53 -2.31
C SER A 126 -1.02 -1.64 -3.28
N GLY A 127 0.23 -1.53 -2.80
CA GLY A 127 1.43 -1.72 -3.62
C GLY A 127 2.05 -3.11 -3.52
N SER A 128 1.86 -3.79 -2.40
CA SER A 128 2.50 -5.07 -2.09
C SER A 128 1.63 -6.29 -2.39
N ILE A 129 0.38 -6.12 -2.81
CA ILE A 129 -0.52 -7.24 -3.13
C ILE A 129 0.15 -8.22 -4.12
N GLY A 130 0.12 -9.52 -3.79
CA GLY A 130 0.88 -10.56 -4.51
C GLY A 130 2.32 -10.76 -4.02
N THR A 131 2.70 -10.16 -2.89
CA THR A 131 3.96 -10.41 -2.16
C THR A 131 3.67 -10.93 -0.75
N PRO A 132 4.63 -11.62 -0.09
CA PRO A 132 4.46 -12.12 1.28
C PRO A 132 4.12 -11.04 2.32
N GLN A 133 4.50 -9.79 2.06
CA GLN A 133 4.24 -8.65 2.94
C GLN A 133 2.76 -8.26 2.94
N ALA A 134 2.03 -8.54 1.85
CA ALA A 134 0.59 -8.32 1.78
C ALA A 134 -0.21 -9.31 2.63
N GLU A 135 0.41 -10.37 3.16
CA GLU A 135 -0.24 -11.36 4.02
C GLU A 135 -0.17 -11.01 5.52
N LYS A 136 0.55 -9.94 5.86
CA LYS A 136 0.86 -9.59 7.26
C LYS A 136 0.00 -8.43 7.72
N GLY A 137 -0.69 -8.60 8.84
CA GLY A 137 -1.59 -7.61 9.43
C GLY A 137 -2.81 -8.28 10.05
N ASP A 138 -3.42 -7.64 11.04
CA ASP A 138 -4.73 -8.06 11.56
C ASP A 138 -5.84 -7.69 10.58
N ILE A 139 -5.64 -6.57 9.89
CA ILE A 139 -6.48 -6.05 8.83
C ILE A 139 -5.57 -5.74 7.63
N ILE A 140 -5.90 -6.29 6.47
CA ILE A 140 -5.25 -5.96 5.21
C ILE A 140 -6.26 -5.21 4.35
N LEU A 141 -5.83 -4.13 3.72
CA LEU A 141 -6.66 -3.38 2.80
C LEU A 141 -5.91 -3.03 1.53
N ALA A 142 -6.64 -2.86 0.43
CA ALA A 142 -6.05 -2.37 -0.80
C ALA A 142 -7.07 -1.63 -1.68
N SER A 143 -6.54 -0.80 -2.57
CA SER A 143 -7.27 -0.18 -3.67
C SER A 143 -7.06 -0.95 -4.98
N PHE A 144 -8.10 -1.07 -5.80
CA PHE A 144 -8.02 -1.61 -7.16
C PHE A 144 -7.87 -0.55 -8.25
N ALA A 145 -7.84 0.74 -7.87
CA ALA A 145 -7.78 1.86 -8.81
C ALA A 145 -6.69 1.74 -9.89
N LYS A 146 -6.87 2.47 -10.99
CA LYS A 146 -6.03 2.41 -12.20
C LYS A 146 -4.51 2.49 -12.00
N ASP A 147 -4.08 3.24 -10.98
CA ASP A 147 -2.66 3.47 -10.69
C ASP A 147 -2.04 2.40 -9.77
N LYS A 148 -2.76 1.30 -9.50
CA LYS A 148 -2.36 0.22 -8.58
C LYS A 148 -2.02 -1.04 -9.37
N PRO A 149 -1.24 -2.00 -8.83
CA PRO A 149 -0.91 -3.24 -9.54
C PRO A 149 -2.12 -4.02 -10.08
N VAL A 150 -3.23 -4.02 -9.33
CA VAL A 150 -4.49 -4.69 -9.77
C VAL A 150 -5.15 -3.96 -10.94
N ASN A 151 -5.14 -2.61 -10.96
CA ASN A 151 -5.62 -1.77 -12.05
C ASN A 151 -6.92 -2.24 -12.74
N ILE A 152 -8.07 -2.00 -12.09
CA ILE A 152 -9.37 -2.06 -12.77
C ILE A 152 -9.83 -0.66 -13.18
N LEU A 153 -10.62 -0.59 -14.24
CA LEU A 153 -11.35 0.62 -14.60
C LEU A 153 -12.40 0.94 -13.52
N GLY A 154 -12.51 2.22 -13.14
CA GLY A 154 -13.44 2.68 -12.11
C GLY A 154 -12.88 2.65 -10.68
N HIS A 155 -13.69 2.20 -9.73
CA HIS A 155 -13.39 2.24 -8.30
C HIS A 155 -13.60 0.88 -7.64
N GLY A 156 -12.72 0.56 -6.70
CA GLY A 156 -12.87 -0.64 -5.90
C GLY A 156 -11.76 -0.76 -4.86
N GLY A 157 -12.01 -1.56 -3.86
CA GLY A 157 -11.02 -1.99 -2.90
C GLY A 157 -11.55 -3.14 -2.07
N PHE A 158 -10.73 -3.61 -1.14
CA PHE A 158 -11.14 -4.62 -0.20
C PHE A 158 -10.56 -4.37 1.18
N VAL A 159 -11.15 -5.06 2.16
CA VAL A 159 -10.59 -5.31 3.48
C VAL A 159 -10.59 -6.82 3.71
N ALA A 160 -9.52 -7.36 4.28
CA ALA A 160 -9.39 -8.76 4.62
C ALA A 160 -8.91 -8.93 6.07
N SER A 161 -9.42 -9.95 6.75
CA SER A 161 -9.04 -10.28 8.12
C SER A 161 -9.37 -11.74 8.43
N ASP A 162 -8.68 -12.31 9.42
CA ASP A 162 -9.03 -13.61 10.00
C ASP A 162 -10.17 -13.50 11.01
N ASN A 163 -10.47 -12.29 11.48
CA ASN A 163 -11.54 -12.04 12.43
C ASN A 163 -12.86 -11.71 11.70
N PRO A 164 -13.86 -12.61 11.71
CA PRO A 164 -15.15 -12.36 11.06
C PRO A 164 -15.91 -11.18 11.69
N GLU A 165 -15.69 -10.90 12.97
CA GLU A 165 -16.34 -9.80 13.68
C GLU A 165 -15.84 -8.44 13.16
N PHE A 166 -14.54 -8.33 12.83
CA PHE A 166 -13.98 -7.13 12.21
C PHE A 166 -14.70 -6.83 10.90
N ILE A 167 -14.87 -7.84 10.05
CA ILE A 167 -15.58 -7.72 8.78
C ILE A 167 -17.05 -7.33 9.00
N ARG A 168 -17.74 -7.96 9.96
CA ARG A 168 -19.15 -7.64 10.28
C ARG A 168 -19.31 -6.18 10.70
N ILE A 169 -18.45 -5.68 11.58
CA ILE A 169 -18.47 -4.29 12.09
C ILE A 169 -18.20 -3.30 10.95
N MET A 170 -17.19 -3.56 10.12
CA MET A 170 -16.83 -2.68 9.00
C MET A 170 -17.90 -2.67 7.90
N LYS A 171 -18.56 -3.81 7.64
CA LYS A 171 -19.64 -3.92 6.65
C LYS A 171 -20.84 -3.02 6.99
N LYS A 172 -21.22 -2.92 8.27
CA LYS A 172 -22.35 -2.07 8.71
C LYS A 172 -22.17 -0.59 8.36
N GLY A 173 -20.94 -0.11 8.20
CA GLY A 173 -20.63 1.28 7.87
C GLY A 173 -20.23 1.52 6.42
N ALA A 174 -20.16 0.48 5.59
CA ALA A 174 -19.65 0.57 4.22
C ALA A 174 -20.77 1.03 3.26
N PRO A 175 -20.52 2.06 2.43
CA PRO A 175 -21.46 2.43 1.38
C PRO A 175 -21.59 1.33 0.33
N PRO A 176 -22.68 1.33 -0.46
CA PRO A 176 -22.79 0.49 -1.64
C PRO A 176 -21.58 0.64 -2.57
N PHE A 177 -21.25 -0.43 -3.27
CA PHE A 177 -20.18 -0.47 -4.25
C PHE A 177 -20.69 -1.08 -5.55
N ASP A 178 -20.06 -0.66 -6.64
CA ASP A 178 -20.26 -1.23 -7.97
C ASP A 178 -18.87 -1.54 -8.52
N ILE A 179 -18.52 -2.83 -8.49
CA ILE A 179 -17.21 -3.33 -8.92
C ILE A 179 -17.45 -4.26 -10.11
N ASP A 180 -16.70 -4.05 -11.17
CA ASP A 180 -16.61 -4.99 -12.29
C ASP A 180 -15.83 -6.24 -11.84
N PHE A 181 -16.56 -7.22 -11.30
CA PHE A 181 -15.98 -8.47 -10.80
C PHE A 181 -15.37 -9.34 -11.90
N PRO A 182 -15.96 -9.46 -13.12
CA PRO A 182 -15.29 -10.13 -14.24
C PRO A 182 -13.91 -9.53 -14.57
N GLU A 183 -13.81 -8.21 -14.69
CA GLU A 183 -12.51 -7.55 -14.95
C GLU A 183 -11.56 -7.68 -13.75
N LEU A 184 -12.06 -7.53 -12.52
CA LEU A 184 -11.25 -7.75 -11.31
C LEU A 184 -10.69 -9.18 -11.29
N LEU A 185 -11.50 -10.19 -11.59
CA LEU A 185 -11.05 -11.59 -11.61
C LEU A 185 -9.94 -11.79 -12.64
N LYS A 186 -10.10 -11.24 -13.84
CA LYS A 186 -9.07 -11.26 -14.89
C LYS A 186 -7.77 -10.62 -14.42
N ARG A 187 -7.84 -9.45 -13.77
CA ARG A 187 -6.67 -8.74 -13.25
C ARG A 187 -5.98 -9.48 -12.11
N LEU A 188 -6.74 -10.07 -11.18
CA LEU A 188 -6.20 -10.89 -10.10
C LEU A 188 -5.49 -12.13 -10.66
N GLY A 189 -6.08 -12.80 -11.66
CA GLY A 189 -5.46 -13.95 -12.34
C GLY A 189 -4.18 -13.59 -13.10
N GLY A 190 -4.09 -12.36 -13.65
CA GLY A 190 -2.90 -11.85 -14.33
C GLY A 190 -1.88 -11.15 -13.43
N LEU A 191 -2.16 -10.98 -12.13
CA LEU A 191 -1.38 -10.14 -11.23
C LEU A 191 0.09 -10.58 -11.15
N ARG A 192 0.34 -11.89 -11.04
CA ARG A 192 1.70 -12.41 -10.95
C ARG A 192 2.54 -12.05 -12.18
N LYS A 193 2.02 -12.31 -13.37
CA LYS A 193 2.66 -11.96 -14.65
C LYS A 193 2.93 -10.46 -14.74
N ARG A 194 2.02 -9.62 -14.26
CA ARG A 194 2.19 -8.15 -14.23
C ARG A 194 3.29 -7.72 -13.27
N LEU A 195 3.36 -8.29 -12.07
CA LEU A 195 4.44 -8.02 -11.12
C LEU A 195 5.81 -8.48 -11.65
N ASP A 196 5.87 -9.64 -12.29
CA ASP A 196 7.10 -10.12 -12.93
C ASP A 196 7.54 -9.19 -14.07
N HIS A 197 6.59 -8.66 -14.85
CA HIS A 197 6.88 -7.64 -15.87
C HIS A 197 7.46 -6.36 -15.27
N TYR A 198 6.88 -5.85 -14.18
CA TYR A 198 7.44 -4.68 -13.49
C TYR A 198 8.86 -4.92 -12.97
N ARG A 199 9.14 -6.13 -12.46
CA ARG A 199 10.47 -6.49 -11.98
C ARG A 199 11.51 -6.41 -13.10
N VAL A 200 11.17 -6.85 -14.31
CA VAL A 200 12.06 -6.75 -15.48
C VAL A 200 12.34 -5.28 -15.82
N ILE A 201 11.30 -4.45 -15.91
CA ILE A 201 11.47 -3.01 -16.18
C ILE A 201 12.31 -2.36 -15.09
N ARG A 202 12.01 -2.64 -13.81
CA ARG A 202 12.76 -2.09 -12.68
C ARG A 202 14.23 -2.48 -12.72
N SER A 203 14.55 -3.72 -13.06
CA SER A 203 15.96 -4.16 -13.17
C SER A 203 16.70 -3.33 -14.21
N ARG A 204 16.12 -3.19 -15.41
CA ARG A 204 16.70 -2.38 -16.48
C ARG A 204 16.91 -0.93 -16.05
N VAL A 205 15.91 -0.30 -15.44
CA VAL A 205 16.02 1.09 -14.95
C VAL A 205 17.11 1.23 -13.88
N LEU A 206 17.27 0.25 -12.98
CA LEU A 206 18.33 0.28 -11.97
C LEU A 206 19.73 0.13 -12.57
N ASP A 207 19.86 -0.66 -13.64
CA ASP A 207 21.12 -0.87 -14.36
C ASP A 207 21.50 0.38 -15.18
N ASP A 208 20.53 0.98 -15.88
CA ASP A 208 20.73 2.23 -16.63
C ASP A 208 21.12 3.39 -15.72
N LEU A 209 20.59 3.40 -14.48
CA LEU A 209 20.84 4.43 -13.48
C LEU A 209 21.88 4.01 -12.43
N LYS A 210 22.80 3.07 -12.75
CA LYS A 210 23.80 2.54 -11.80
C LYS A 210 24.62 3.61 -11.07
N ASP A 211 24.91 4.72 -11.75
CA ASP A 211 25.74 5.81 -11.24
C ASP A 211 24.95 6.89 -10.47
N TYR A 212 23.62 6.75 -10.39
CA TYR A 212 22.76 7.67 -9.63
C TYR A 212 22.50 7.16 -8.21
N ASP A 213 22.22 8.09 -7.30
CA ASP A 213 21.77 7.80 -5.94
C ASP A 213 20.30 7.33 -5.95
N ILE A 214 20.12 6.01 -5.84
CA ILE A 214 18.81 5.37 -5.83
C ILE A 214 18.38 5.03 -4.41
N ILE A 215 17.28 5.62 -3.98
CA ILE A 215 16.64 5.30 -2.70
C ILE A 215 16.15 3.84 -2.73
N HIS A 216 16.56 3.08 -1.71
CA HIS A 216 16.22 1.66 -1.54
C HIS A 216 16.65 0.75 -2.71
N ARG A 217 17.76 1.05 -3.39
CA ARG A 217 18.28 0.27 -4.54
C ARG A 217 18.20 -1.25 -4.34
N ASN A 218 18.69 -1.72 -3.20
CA ASN A 218 18.84 -3.15 -2.87
C ASN A 218 17.60 -3.77 -2.22
N ARG A 219 16.49 -3.04 -2.13
CA ARG A 219 15.21 -3.57 -1.64
C ARG A 219 14.31 -3.91 -2.82
N GLN A 220 13.45 -4.91 -2.62
CA GLN A 220 12.41 -5.24 -3.59
C GLN A 220 11.33 -4.15 -3.59
N GLY A 221 10.93 -3.70 -4.78
CA GLY A 221 9.85 -2.75 -5.00
C GLY A 221 9.39 -2.77 -6.46
N ILE A 222 8.53 -1.83 -6.83
CA ILE A 222 8.03 -1.65 -8.21
C ILE A 222 8.64 -0.39 -8.82
N ASN A 223 8.48 0.76 -8.17
CA ASN A 223 9.03 2.02 -8.62
C ASN A 223 10.54 2.11 -8.32
N VAL A 224 11.22 2.98 -9.06
CA VAL A 224 12.58 3.46 -8.75
C VAL A 224 12.47 4.91 -8.30
N ILE A 225 13.25 5.32 -7.31
CA ILE A 225 13.31 6.71 -6.85
C ILE A 225 14.78 7.14 -6.87
N ALA A 226 15.13 8.05 -7.77
CA ALA A 226 16.48 8.57 -7.92
C ALA A 226 16.55 9.98 -7.35
N ARG A 227 17.51 10.24 -6.46
CA ARG A 227 17.79 11.60 -5.98
C ARG A 227 18.52 12.40 -7.05
N PHE A 228 18.36 13.71 -6.99
CA PHE A 228 19.15 14.65 -7.78
C PHE A 228 19.69 15.74 -6.86
N TYR A 229 20.83 16.30 -7.25
CA TYR A 229 21.55 17.32 -6.49
C TYR A 229 21.74 18.61 -7.30
N SER A 230 21.26 18.64 -8.55
CA SER A 230 21.25 19.81 -9.41
C SER A 230 20.08 19.76 -10.40
N GLU A 231 19.71 20.91 -10.97
CA GLU A 231 18.73 20.97 -12.05
C GLU A 231 19.16 20.18 -13.29
N MET A 232 20.46 20.14 -13.59
CA MET A 232 20.98 19.36 -14.71
C MET A 232 20.75 17.85 -14.51
N GLU A 233 20.96 17.33 -13.30
CA GLU A 233 20.65 15.93 -12.98
C GLU A 233 19.14 15.66 -13.02
N ARG A 234 18.34 16.59 -12.49
CA ARG A 234 16.88 16.50 -12.54
C ARG A 234 16.37 16.38 -13.99
N GLU A 235 16.82 17.25 -14.88
CA GLU A 235 16.44 17.22 -16.30
C GLU A 235 16.94 15.95 -17.00
N ARG A 236 18.13 15.44 -16.68
CA ARG A 236 18.60 14.15 -17.21
C ARG A 236 17.69 12.99 -16.82
N LEU A 237 17.26 12.92 -15.56
CA LEU A 237 16.34 11.88 -15.08
C LEU A 237 14.94 12.00 -15.73
N ILE A 238 14.44 13.23 -15.93
CA ILE A 238 13.17 13.47 -16.63
C ILE A 238 13.27 13.07 -18.11
N ASN A 239 14.38 13.42 -18.77
CA ASN A 239 14.61 13.06 -20.17
C ASN A 239 14.70 11.54 -20.34
N TYR A 240 15.37 10.84 -19.42
CA TYR A 240 15.37 9.37 -19.41
C TYR A 240 13.94 8.81 -19.31
N CYS A 241 13.09 9.35 -18.41
CA CYS A 241 11.70 8.92 -18.30
C CYS A 241 10.93 9.10 -19.63
N SER A 242 11.11 10.23 -20.30
CA SER A 242 10.51 10.50 -21.60
C SER A 242 10.99 9.53 -22.69
N GLN A 243 12.30 9.25 -22.74
CA GLN A 243 12.90 8.31 -23.69
C GLN A 243 12.40 6.87 -23.47
N GLU A 244 12.28 6.45 -22.22
CA GLU A 244 11.82 5.11 -21.84
C GLU A 244 10.30 4.94 -21.76
N ASN A 245 9.56 6.00 -22.11
CA ASN A 245 8.10 6.08 -21.98
C ASN A 245 7.64 5.64 -20.58
N LEU A 246 8.24 6.25 -19.55
CA LEU A 246 7.92 6.06 -18.15
C LEU A 246 7.26 7.32 -17.61
N GLU A 247 6.07 7.16 -17.04
CA GLU A 247 5.51 8.23 -16.21
C GLU A 247 6.40 8.46 -14.99
N PHE A 248 6.47 9.71 -14.54
CA PHE A 248 7.25 10.07 -13.36
C PHE A 248 6.52 11.04 -12.45
N THR A 249 7.10 11.27 -11.28
CA THR A 249 6.64 12.26 -10.32
C THR A 249 7.85 12.90 -9.65
N VAL A 250 7.87 14.22 -9.63
CA VAL A 250 8.89 15.00 -8.92
C VAL A 250 8.56 15.02 -7.42
N CYS A 251 9.56 14.73 -6.59
CA CYS A 251 9.52 14.84 -5.13
C CYS A 251 10.19 16.16 -4.69
N PRO A 252 9.88 16.69 -3.49
CA PRO A 252 9.25 16.03 -2.35
C PRO A 252 7.75 15.74 -2.52
N ARG A 253 7.32 14.54 -2.11
CA ARG A 253 5.91 14.17 -1.98
C ARG A 253 5.71 13.21 -0.81
N ASP A 254 4.75 13.52 0.06
CA ASP A 254 4.42 12.69 1.24
C ASP A 254 4.13 11.23 0.89
N ILE A 255 3.51 10.97 -0.26
CA ILE A 255 3.17 9.61 -0.72
C ILE A 255 4.33 8.89 -1.41
N ARG A 256 5.53 9.50 -1.43
CA ARG A 256 6.79 8.99 -1.96
C ARG A 256 7.87 9.25 -0.90
N VAL A 257 8.71 10.24 -1.13
CA VAL A 257 9.79 10.67 -0.25
C VAL A 257 9.81 12.19 -0.11
N LYS A 258 10.28 12.68 1.03
CA LYS A 258 10.37 14.10 1.38
C LYS A 258 11.74 14.73 1.03
N VAL A 259 12.36 14.26 -0.06
CA VAL A 259 13.62 14.80 -0.58
C VAL A 259 13.50 15.03 -2.08
N ASP A 260 14.43 15.82 -2.61
CA ASP A 260 14.57 16.08 -4.04
C ASP A 260 14.92 14.78 -4.77
N ALA A 261 13.96 14.32 -5.58
CA ALA A 261 14.05 13.06 -6.31
C ALA A 261 13.05 12.98 -7.46
N ILE A 262 13.31 12.08 -8.41
CA ILE A 262 12.36 11.64 -9.43
C ILE A 262 11.89 10.22 -9.08
N SER A 263 10.58 10.04 -8.92
CA SER A 263 9.92 8.73 -8.77
C SER A 263 9.47 8.23 -10.12
N PHE A 264 10.05 7.13 -10.59
CA PHE A 264 9.78 6.47 -11.85
C PHE A 264 8.59 5.53 -11.64
N GLU A 265 7.42 5.87 -12.21
CA GLU A 265 6.13 5.23 -11.91
C GLU A 265 5.90 3.95 -12.73
N ILE A 266 6.84 3.00 -12.65
CA ILE A 266 6.84 1.71 -13.38
C ILE A 266 5.51 0.97 -13.26
N LYS A 267 4.83 1.08 -12.11
CA LYS A 267 3.50 0.49 -11.87
C LYS A 267 2.40 0.96 -12.84
N ARG A 268 2.64 2.01 -13.63
CA ARG A 268 1.71 2.54 -14.63
C ARG A 268 1.95 1.97 -16.04
N LYS A 269 3.00 1.17 -16.23
CA LYS A 269 3.28 0.44 -17.47
C LYS A 269 2.43 -0.83 -17.61
#